data_AF-A0AA47MBB2-F1
#
_entry.id   AF-A0AA47MBB2-F1
#
_cell.length_a   1.000
_cell.length_b   1.000
_cell.length_c   1.000
_cell.angle_alpha   90.00
_cell.angle_beta   90.00
_cell.angle_gamma   90.00
#
_symmetry.space_group_name_H-M   'P 1'
#
loop_
_entity.id
_entity.type
_entity.pdbx_description
1 polymer ?
#
loop_
_entity_poly.entity_id
_entity_poly.type
_entity_poly.pdbx_seq_one_letter_code
_entity_poly.pdbx_strand_id
1 'polypeptide(L)'
;MLFTCGNFTIDWQRLEVGIVTGCTISVILFSTAMNLLIKSAEKLRWGAVLTSGIQQEPIKAFMDDLTITAKSVPEGRWILEDLAH
;
A
#
# COMPACT_ATOMS: atom_id res chain seq x y z
N MET A 1 -17.27 -16.77 3.17
CA MET A 1 -16.14 -17.56 3.67
C MET A 1 -16.68 -18.79 4.39
N LEU A 2 -16.00 -19.91 4.22
CA LEU A 2 -16.29 -21.18 4.87
C LEU A 2 -15.05 -21.55 5.69
N PHE A 3 -15.23 -21.98 6.93
CA PHE A 3 -14.12 -22.40 7.79
C PHE A 3 -14.41 -23.80 8.35
N THR A 4 -13.41 -24.67 8.33
CA THR A 4 -13.43 -25.99 8.95
C THR A 4 -12.45 -26.00 10.11
N CYS A 5 -12.92 -26.34 11.31
CA CYS A 5 -12.09 -26.44 12.51
C CYS A 5 -12.36 -27.79 13.19
N GLY A 6 -11.34 -28.64 13.27
CA GLY A 6 -11.49 -30.01 13.75
C GLY A 6 -12.55 -30.75 12.95
N ASN A 7 -13.66 -31.11 13.61
CA ASN A 7 -14.73 -31.93 13.04
C ASN A 7 -15.98 -31.13 12.65
N PHE A 8 -15.95 -29.79 12.70
CA PHE A 8 -17.09 -28.96 12.31
C PHE A 8 -16.71 -27.96 11.22
N THR A 9 -17.66 -27.71 10.32
CA THR A 9 -17.60 -26.70 9.28
C THR A 9 -18.75 -25.72 9.51
N ILE A 10 -18.45 -24.43 9.51
CA ILE A 10 -19.47 -23.39 9.70
C ILE A 10 -20.24 -23.12 8.40
N ASP A 11 -21.41 -22.50 8.48
CA ASP A 11 -22.13 -22.01 7.30
C ASP A 11 -21.41 -20.85 6.60
N TRP A 12 -21.80 -20.59 5.36
CA TRP A 12 -21.27 -19.50 4.55
C TRP A 12 -21.42 -18.13 5.24
N GLN A 13 -20.30 -17.54 5.64
CA GLN A 13 -20.26 -16.20 6.19
C GLN A 13 -20.07 -15.17 5.08
N ARG A 14 -20.80 -14.06 5.11
CA ARG A 14 -20.58 -12.94 4.19
C ARG A 14 -19.37 -12.13 4.67
N LEU A 15 -18.43 -11.84 3.76
CA LEU A 15 -17.36 -10.87 4.04
C LEU A 15 -17.91 -9.46 3.81
N GLU A 16 -17.98 -8.65 4.86
CA GLU A 16 -18.52 -7.28 4.78
C GLU A 16 -17.46 -6.24 4.48
N VAL A 17 -16.24 -6.40 5.02
CA VAL A 17 -15.14 -5.45 4.88
C VAL A 17 -13.87 -6.16 4.44
N GLY A 18 -13.17 -5.57 3.48
CA GLY A 18 -11.87 -6.04 3.01
C GLY A 18 -11.95 -7.06 1.88
N ILE A 19 -10.83 -7.75 1.67
CA ILE A 19 -10.64 -8.74 0.61
C ILE A 19 -10.36 -10.09 1.28
N VAL A 20 -10.93 -11.17 0.73
CA VAL A 20 -10.67 -12.54 1.20
C VAL A 20 -9.17 -12.82 1.13
N THR A 21 -8.52 -13.15 2.24
CA THR A 21 -7.11 -13.52 2.25
C THR A 21 -6.92 -14.97 1.76
N GLY A 22 -5.78 -15.25 1.13
CA GLY A 22 -5.43 -16.61 0.70
C GLY A 22 -6.04 -17.06 -0.63
N CYS A 23 -6.71 -16.17 -1.39
CA CYS A 23 -7.11 -16.46 -2.77
C CYS A 23 -6.20 -15.74 -3.77
N THR A 24 -5.94 -16.33 -4.94
CA THR A 24 -5.01 -15.75 -5.94
C THR A 24 -5.42 -14.33 -6.38
N ILE A 25 -6.72 -14.05 -6.39
CA ILE A 25 -7.28 -12.75 -6.78
C ILE A 25 -7.03 -11.68 -5.70
N SER A 26 -6.86 -12.07 -4.43
CA SER A 26 -6.75 -11.12 -3.33
C SER A 26 -5.54 -10.21 -3.45
N VAL A 27 -4.41 -10.75 -3.92
CA VAL A 27 -3.15 -10.02 -4.09
C VAL A 27 -3.30 -8.91 -5.14
N ILE A 28 -3.97 -9.22 -6.25
CA ILE A 28 -4.17 -8.25 -7.34
C ILE A 28 -5.13 -7.16 -6.90
N LEU A 29 -6.25 -7.52 -6.27
CA LEU A 29 -7.23 -6.54 -5.77
C LEU A 29 -6.61 -5.62 -4.72
N PHE A 30 -5.82 -6.19 -3.80
CA PHE A 30 -5.13 -5.42 -2.77
C PHE A 30 -4.09 -4.46 -3.36
N SER A 31 -3.23 -4.96 -4.24
CA SER A 31 -2.24 -4.13 -4.94
C SER A 31 -2.89 -3.00 -5.76
N THR A 32 -4.01 -3.28 -6.42
CA THR A 32 -4.76 -2.26 -7.18
C THR A 32 -5.34 -1.19 -6.27
N ALA A 33 -5.92 -1.57 -5.13
CA ALA A 33 -6.44 -0.63 -4.14
C ALA A 33 -5.33 0.26 -3.57
N MET A 34 -4.19 -0.32 -3.19
CA MET A 34 -3.03 0.42 -2.70
C MET A 34 -2.47 1.37 -3.76
N ASN A 35 -2.37 0.93 -5.02
CA ASN A 35 -1.94 1.79 -6.12
C ASN A 35 -2.85 3.00 -6.35
N LEU A 36 -4.17 2.85 -6.16
CA LEU A 36 -5.10 3.99 -6.21
C LEU A 36 -4.84 5.00 -5.08
N LEU A 37 -4.60 4.51 -3.86
CA LEU A 37 -4.27 5.37 -2.72
C LEU A 37 -2.95 6.12 -2.95
N ILE A 38 -1.92 5.42 -3.41
CA ILE A 38 -0.60 6.02 -3.66
C ILE A 38 -0.66 7.07 -4.78
N LYS A 39 -1.32 6.76 -5.90
CA LYS A 39 -1.48 7.73 -7.00
C LYS A 39 -2.24 8.99 -6.59
N SER A 40 -3.15 8.87 -5.62
CA SER A 40 -3.84 10.03 -5.07
C SER A 40 -2.88 10.93 -4.27
N ALA A 41 -1.90 10.34 -3.59
CA ALA A 41 -0.87 11.04 -2.81
C ALA A 41 0.35 11.51 -3.64
N GLU A 42 0.61 10.91 -4.82
CA GLU A 42 1.76 11.22 -5.67
C GLU A 42 1.75 12.64 -6.28
N LYS A 43 0.58 13.28 -6.40
CA LYS A 43 0.44 14.61 -7.05
C LYS A 43 1.32 15.72 -6.44
N LEU A 44 1.89 15.51 -5.26
CA LEU A 44 2.53 16.55 -4.46
C LEU A 44 4.06 16.45 -4.37
N ARG A 45 4.72 15.44 -4.96
CA ARG A 45 6.08 15.05 -4.51
C ARG A 45 7.06 14.81 -5.66
N TRP A 46 8.19 15.53 -5.65
CA TRP A 46 9.32 15.27 -6.53
C TRP A 46 10.37 14.44 -5.77
N GLY A 47 10.71 13.25 -6.27
CA GLY A 47 11.64 12.36 -5.57
C GLY A 47 13.07 12.93 -5.45
N ALA A 48 13.89 12.26 -4.64
CA ALA A 48 15.27 12.65 -4.44
C ALA A 48 16.10 12.52 -5.73
N VAL A 49 17.06 13.43 -5.91
CA VAL A 49 18.02 13.39 -7.02
C VAL A 49 19.31 12.79 -6.51
N LEU A 50 19.75 11.70 -7.14
CA LEU A 50 21.02 11.05 -6.82
C LEU A 50 22.20 11.92 -7.29
N THR A 51 23.39 11.67 -6.76
CA THR A 51 24.64 12.32 -7.23
C THR A 51 24.89 12.10 -8.72
N SER A 52 24.34 11.03 -9.31
CA SER A 52 24.36 10.75 -10.74
C SER A 52 23.43 11.64 -11.58
N GLY A 53 22.65 12.53 -10.95
CA GLY A 53 21.63 13.36 -11.60
C GLY A 53 20.31 12.63 -11.88
N ILE A 54 20.20 11.35 -11.54
CA ILE A 54 18.98 10.56 -11.74
C ILE A 54 17.98 10.91 -10.65
N GLN A 55 16.79 11.36 -11.05
CA GLN A 55 15.65 11.54 -10.15
C GLN A 55 15.02 10.19 -9.83
N GLN A 56 14.95 9.84 -8.55
CA GLN A 56 14.22 8.65 -8.09
C GLN A 56 12.72 8.92 -8.13
N GLU A 57 11.94 7.85 -8.30
CA GLU A 57 10.52 7.90 -8.00
C GLU A 57 10.34 8.26 -6.52
N PRO A 58 9.49 9.25 -6.20
CA PRO A 58 9.31 9.75 -4.84
C PRO A 58 8.76 8.66 -3.91
N ILE A 59 7.94 7.75 -4.45
CA ILE A 59 7.23 6.74 -3.70
C ILE A 59 7.38 5.40 -4.42
N LYS A 60 7.76 4.36 -3.67
CA LYS A 60 7.69 2.96 -4.12
C LYS A 60 6.85 2.21 -3.11
N ALA A 61 5.95 1.37 -3.59
CA ALA A 61 5.09 0.59 -2.71
C ALA A 61 4.99 -0.84 -3.16
N PHE A 62 4.80 -1.72 -2.18
CA PHE A 62 4.49 -3.10 -2.41
C PHE A 62 3.55 -3.59 -1.32
N MET A 63 2.34 -4.00 -1.72
CA MET A 63 1.30 -4.38 -0.77
C MET A 63 1.07 -3.25 0.25
N ASP A 64 1.24 -3.52 1.54
CA ASP A 64 1.09 -2.58 2.65
C ASP A 64 2.36 -1.76 2.93
N ASP A 65 3.50 -2.11 2.34
CA ASP A 65 4.76 -1.39 2.52
C ASP A 65 4.88 -0.20 1.57
N LEU A 66 5.25 0.95 2.12
CA LEU A 66 5.52 2.19 1.39
C LEU A 66 6.94 2.69 1.72
N THR A 67 7.76 2.88 0.69
CA THR A 67 9.09 3.50 0.77
C THR A 67 9.04 4.87 0.13
N ILE A 68 9.49 5.89 0.85
CA ILE A 68 9.51 7.28 0.37
C ILE A 68 10.94 7.79 0.33
N THR A 69 11.31 8.39 -0.79
CA THR A 69 12.66 8.96 -0.99
C THR A 69 12.56 10.47 -1.07
N ALA A 70 13.00 11.16 0.00
CA ALA A 70 13.03 12.62 0.09
C ALA A 70 14.46 13.16 -0.10
N LYS A 71 14.60 14.42 -0.52
CA LYS A 71 15.90 15.08 -0.69
C LYS A 71 16.53 15.47 0.64
N SER A 72 15.72 15.60 1.69
CA SER A 72 16.17 16.02 3.00
C SER A 72 15.30 15.42 4.12
N VAL A 73 15.83 15.39 5.34
CA VAL A 73 15.10 14.94 6.54
C VAL A 73 13.84 15.78 6.80
N PRO A 74 13.86 17.12 6.72
CA PRO A 74 12.65 17.93 6.90
C PRO A 74 11.55 17.62 5.87
N GLU A 75 11.92 17.48 4.60
CA GLU A 75 10.97 17.12 3.54
C GLU A 75 10.35 15.75 3.81
N GLY A 76 11.17 14.76 4.20
CA GLY A 76 10.69 13.43 4.58
C GLY A 76 9.71 13.47 5.74
N ARG A 77 9.93 14.33 6.74
CA ARG A 77 9.00 14.51 7.87
C ARG A 77 7.65 15.04 7.42
N TRP A 78 7.61 16.12 6.64
CA TRP A 78 6.36 16.71 6.14
C TRP A 78 5.56 15.72 5.29
N ILE A 79 6.29 14.97 4.48
CA ILE A 79 5.78 13.87 3.66
C ILE A 79 5.08 12.79 4.48
N LEU A 80 5.64 12.45 5.64
CA LEU A 80 5.08 11.44 6.54
C LEU A 80 3.90 12.00 7.35
N GLU A 81 3.97 13.25 7.79
CA GLU A 81 2.87 13.93 8.48
C GLU A 81 1.63 14.02 7.59
N ASP A 82 1.79 14.41 6.32
CA ASP A 82 0.70 14.51 5.35
C ASP A 82 0.08 13.15 4.97
N LEU A 83 0.85 12.05 5.05
CA LEU A 83 0.32 10.69 4.83
C LEU A 83 -0.39 10.10 6.06
N ALA A 84 -0.17 10.66 7.24
CA ALA A 84 -0.79 10.20 8.48
C ALA A 84 -2.17 10.84 8.74
N HIS A 85 -2.59 11.76 7.88
CA HIS A 85 -3.87 12.47 7.91
C HIS A 85 -4.84 11.96 6.84
#